data_AF-A0A7C6X844-F1
#
_entry.id   AF-A0A7C6X844-F1
#
_cell.length_a   1.000
_cell.length_b   1.000
_cell.length_c   1.000
_cell.angle_alpha   90.00
_cell.angle_beta   90.00
_cell.angle_gamma   90.00
#
_symmetry.space_group_name_H-M   'P 1'
#
loop_
_entity.id
_entity.type
_entity.pdbx_description
1 polymer ?
#
loop_
_entity_poly.entity_id
_entity_poly.type
_entity_poly.pdbx_seq_one_letter_code
_entity_poly.pdbx_strand_id
1 'polypeptide(L)'
;MLSSEDILTTVSMLQNEHLDVRAVTLGIDLFSCADRDPETLCRLAREKILRHAGGIQEACQRAVERYGIPIVNRRIALSPVAPLLAEHEPETLLRFARMLDAVAEEAGVDFIGGWTAHVQKGMTLASRTLIESLPDVLSETTHLCASVNAASSHAGINM
;
A
#
# COMPACT_ATOMS: atom_id res chain seq x y z
N MET A 1 20.60 -19.56 4.48
CA MET A 1 21.47 -18.57 3.81
C MET A 1 21.61 -19.00 2.37
N LEU A 2 21.52 -18.08 1.41
CA LEU A 2 21.74 -18.39 -0.01
C LEU A 2 23.20 -18.79 -0.21
N SER A 3 23.46 -19.87 -0.96
CA SER A 3 24.82 -20.31 -1.28
C SER A 3 25.42 -19.45 -2.40
N SER A 4 26.75 -19.41 -2.50
CA SER A 4 27.43 -18.72 -3.61
C SER A 4 27.06 -19.29 -4.98
N GLU A 5 26.74 -20.58 -5.05
CA GLU A 5 26.29 -21.26 -6.27
C GLU A 5 24.90 -20.78 -6.72
N ASP A 6 23.97 -20.58 -5.78
CA ASP A 6 22.65 -20.01 -6.06
C ASP A 6 22.76 -18.57 -6.60
N ILE A 7 23.68 -17.78 -6.02
CA ILE A 7 23.94 -16.40 -6.46
C ILE A 7 24.50 -16.40 -7.88
N LEU A 8 25.49 -17.24 -8.18
CA LEU A 8 26.09 -17.33 -9.51
C LEU A 8 25.09 -17.83 -10.56
N THR A 9 24.27 -18.81 -10.20
CA THR A 9 23.19 -19.32 -11.06
C THR A 9 22.19 -18.20 -11.38
N THR A 10 21.78 -17.43 -10.37
CA THR A 10 20.87 -16.29 -10.55
C THR A 10 21.49 -15.24 -11.47
N VAL A 11 22.76 -14.89 -11.29
CA VAL A 11 23.46 -13.94 -12.17
C VAL A 11 23.51 -14.44 -13.62
N SER A 12 23.79 -15.74 -13.83
CA SER A 12 23.76 -16.36 -15.15
C SER A 12 22.36 -16.30 -15.79
N MET A 13 21.30 -16.54 -15.03
CA MET A 13 19.92 -16.42 -15.52
C MET A 13 19.61 -14.98 -15.90
N LEU A 14 19.99 -14.00 -15.07
CA LEU A 14 19.76 -12.57 -15.35
C LEU A 14 20.48 -12.07 -16.60
N GLN A 15 21.65 -12.64 -16.94
CA GLN A 15 22.42 -12.26 -18.12
C GLN A 15 21.91 -12.92 -19.41
N ASN A 16 21.38 -14.15 -19.32
CA ASN A 16 20.95 -14.93 -20.47
C ASN A 16 19.44 -14.80 -20.78
N GLU A 17 18.64 -14.38 -19.80
CA GLU A 17 17.19 -14.23 -19.90
C GLU A 17 16.77 -12.75 -19.75
N HIS A 18 15.82 -12.29 -20.57
CA HIS A 18 15.32 -10.91 -20.55
C HIS A 18 14.28 -10.71 -19.43
N LEU A 19 14.74 -10.77 -18.18
CA LEU A 19 13.87 -10.70 -17.00
C LEU A 19 13.53 -9.24 -16.63
N ASP A 20 12.33 -9.05 -16.09
CA ASP A 20 11.87 -7.80 -15.49
C ASP A 20 11.30 -8.02 -14.09
N VAL A 21 11.42 -7.00 -13.23
CA VAL A 21 10.76 -7.00 -11.92
C VAL A 21 9.43 -6.25 -12.07
N ARG A 22 8.33 -7.01 -12.05
CA ARG A 22 6.98 -6.44 -12.19
C ARG A 22 6.66 -5.38 -11.13
N ALA A 23 7.04 -5.62 -9.88
CA ALA A 23 6.81 -4.66 -8.81
C ALA A 23 7.76 -4.87 -7.62
N VAL A 24 8.19 -3.77 -7.02
CA VAL A 24 8.74 -3.72 -5.66
C VAL A 24 7.70 -3.10 -4.75
N THR A 25 7.34 -3.79 -3.66
CA THR A 25 6.30 -3.31 -2.72
C THR A 25 6.90 -3.11 -1.34
N LEU A 26 6.74 -1.91 -0.78
CA LEU A 26 7.09 -1.59 0.61
C LEU A 26 5.85 -1.70 1.50
N GLY A 27 5.90 -2.57 2.50
CA GLY A 27 4.87 -2.67 3.53
C GLY A 27 5.07 -1.65 4.65
N ILE A 28 4.04 -0.90 5.02
CA ILE A 28 4.09 0.07 6.12
C ILE A 28 2.89 -0.13 7.04
N ASP A 29 3.17 -0.41 8.31
CA ASP A 29 2.13 -0.46 9.33
C ASP A 29 1.63 0.95 9.67
N LEU A 30 0.32 1.15 9.79
CA LEU A 30 -0.26 2.43 10.22
C LEU A 30 -0.99 2.38 11.57
N PHE A 31 -1.07 1.22 12.25
CA PHE A 31 -1.81 1.15 13.51
C PHE A 31 -1.23 2.03 14.62
N SER A 32 0.09 2.30 14.58
CA SER A 32 0.72 3.25 15.50
C SER A 32 0.37 4.72 15.24
N CYS A 33 -0.37 5.02 14.17
CA CYS A 33 -0.77 6.38 13.78
C CYS A 33 -2.22 6.69 14.16
N ALA A 34 -2.93 5.76 14.81
CA ALA A 34 -4.31 5.94 15.23
C ALA A 34 -4.42 7.10 16.22
N ASP A 35 -5.28 8.07 15.89
CA ASP A 35 -5.61 9.19 16.75
C ASP A 35 -7.06 9.62 16.47
N ARG A 36 -7.76 10.16 17.46
CA ARG A 36 -9.12 10.66 17.30
C ARG A 36 -9.16 11.99 16.56
N ASP A 37 -8.09 12.77 16.64
CA ASP A 37 -7.95 14.00 15.89
C ASP A 37 -7.56 13.70 14.43
N PRO A 38 -8.42 14.05 13.44
CA PRO A 38 -8.13 13.82 12.02
C PRO A 38 -6.81 14.43 11.54
N GLU A 39 -6.44 15.60 12.05
CA GLU A 39 -5.21 16.28 11.65
C GLU A 39 -3.98 15.54 12.16
N THR A 40 -4.00 15.13 13.42
CA THR A 40 -2.94 14.32 14.03
C THR A 40 -2.79 12.97 13.34
N LEU A 41 -3.89 12.27 13.07
CA LEU A 41 -3.90 11.03 12.30
C LEU A 41 -3.23 11.21 10.93
N CYS A 42 -3.66 12.21 10.15
CA CYS A 42 -3.12 12.47 8.82
C CYS A 42 -1.62 12.80 8.88
N ARG A 43 -1.22 13.65 9.83
CA ARG A 43 0.18 14.04 10.01
C ARG A 43 1.06 12.85 10.38
N LEU A 44 0.65 12.04 11.35
CA LEU A 44 1.41 10.86 11.78
C LEU A 44 1.55 9.83 10.66
N ALA A 45 0.48 9.56 9.91
CA ALA A 45 0.50 8.65 8.78
C ALA A 45 1.44 9.18 7.67
N ARG A 46 1.29 10.45 7.27
CA ARG A 46 2.14 11.09 6.27
C ARG A 46 3.62 11.02 6.65
N GLU A 47 3.96 11.45 7.85
CA GLU A 47 5.35 11.43 8.35
C GLU A 47 5.92 10.01 8.34
N LYS A 48 5.13 9.01 8.77
CA LYS A 48 5.58 7.60 8.78
C LYS A 48 5.79 7.08 7.37
N ILE A 49 4.85 7.32 6.46
CA ILE A 49 4.97 6.84 5.08
C ILE A 49 6.20 7.45 4.40
N LEU A 50 6.34 8.79 4.43
CA LEU A 50 7.46 9.47 3.79
C LEU A 50 8.82 9.10 4.40
N ARG A 51 8.88 8.89 5.72
CA ARG A 51 10.11 8.43 6.39
C ARG A 51 10.59 7.08 5.87
N HIS A 52 9.67 6.17 5.56
CA HIS A 52 10.01 4.82 5.09
C HIS A 52 10.11 4.72 3.56
N ALA A 53 9.28 5.46 2.83
CA ALA A 53 9.18 5.39 1.38
C ALA A 53 10.08 6.38 0.65
N GLY A 54 10.56 7.45 1.31
CA GLY A 54 11.30 8.53 0.66
C GLY A 54 12.61 8.13 -0.03
N GLY A 55 13.13 6.93 0.22
CA GLY A 55 14.32 6.39 -0.46
C GLY A 55 14.04 5.29 -1.49
N ILE A 56 12.76 4.96 -1.76
CA ILE A 56 12.38 3.80 -2.58
C ILE A 56 12.78 4.00 -4.04
N GLN A 57 12.65 5.23 -4.54
CA GLN A 57 12.98 5.56 -5.92
C GLN A 57 14.49 5.41 -6.17
N GLU A 58 15.33 6.00 -5.33
CA GLU A 58 16.78 5.89 -5.47
C GLU A 58 17.25 4.46 -5.24
N ALA A 59 16.64 3.73 -4.30
CA ALA A 59 16.97 2.32 -4.08
C ALA A 59 16.67 1.46 -5.32
N CYS A 60 15.50 1.66 -5.95
CA CYS A 60 15.13 0.96 -7.18
C CYS A 60 16.04 1.37 -8.33
N GLN A 61 16.33 2.66 -8.51
CA GLN A 61 17.21 3.16 -9.56
C GLN A 61 18.62 2.56 -9.46
N ARG A 62 19.20 2.54 -8.25
CA ARG A 62 20.51 1.88 -8.02
C ARG A 62 20.48 0.38 -8.34
N ALA A 63 19.37 -0.30 -8.08
CA ALA A 63 19.22 -1.72 -8.42
C ALA A 63 19.16 -1.91 -9.94
N VAL A 64 18.40 -1.08 -10.67
CA VAL A 64 18.34 -1.11 -12.14
C VAL A 64 19.73 -0.87 -12.73
N GLU A 65 20.45 0.16 -12.27
CA GLU A 65 21.80 0.49 -12.76
C GLU A 65 22.82 -0.61 -12.50
N ARG A 66 22.73 -1.28 -11.33
CA ARG A 66 23.68 -2.32 -10.94
C ARG A 66 23.44 -3.64 -11.65
N TYR A 67 22.18 -4.01 -11.87
CA TYR A 67 21.82 -5.35 -12.34
C TYR A 67 21.28 -5.36 -13.77
N GLY A 68 21.00 -4.21 -14.38
CA GLY A 68 20.45 -4.09 -15.73
C GLY A 68 19.01 -4.58 -15.88
N ILE A 69 18.30 -4.82 -14.77
CA ILE A 69 16.94 -5.37 -14.76
C ILE A 69 15.95 -4.23 -14.55
N PRO A 70 14.99 -4.01 -15.46
CA PRO A 70 13.99 -2.97 -15.29
C PRO A 70 13.05 -3.30 -14.13
N ILE A 71 12.71 -2.28 -13.34
CA ILE A 71 11.66 -2.35 -12.32
C ILE A 71 10.44 -1.59 -12.86
N VAL A 72 9.35 -2.31 -13.11
CA VAL A 72 8.17 -1.76 -13.77
C VAL A 72 7.32 -0.92 -12.81
N ASN A 73 7.14 -1.38 -11.57
CA ASN A 73 6.33 -0.67 -10.58
C ASN A 73 7.01 -0.58 -9.21
N ARG A 74 6.75 0.53 -8.52
CA ARG A 74 7.07 0.80 -7.11
C ARG A 74 5.75 1.00 -6.38
N ARG A 75 5.51 0.26 -5.32
CA ARG A 75 4.23 0.23 -4.62
C ARG A 75 4.40 0.35 -3.12
N ILE A 76 3.40 0.90 -2.45
CA ILE A 76 3.28 0.87 -0.99
C ILE A 76 2.05 0.03 -0.64
N ALA A 77 2.17 -0.81 0.38
CA ALA A 77 1.04 -1.55 0.96
C ALA A 77 0.92 -1.17 2.44
N LEU A 78 -0.24 -0.66 2.83
CA LEU A 78 -0.53 -0.22 4.19
C LEU A 78 -1.31 -1.29 4.96
N SER A 79 -1.27 -1.22 6.29
CA SER A 79 -2.28 -1.87 7.14
C SER A 79 -3.68 -1.50 6.66
N PRO A 80 -4.67 -2.41 6.70
CA PRO A 80 -6.05 -2.09 6.33
C PRO A 80 -6.53 -0.87 7.10
N VAL A 81 -7.01 0.17 6.39
CA VAL A 81 -7.37 1.43 7.03
C VAL A 81 -8.76 1.41 7.67
N ALA A 82 -9.64 0.43 7.36
CA ALA A 82 -10.96 0.36 7.98
C ALA A 82 -10.91 0.41 9.52
N PRO A 83 -10.14 -0.44 10.23
CA PRO A 83 -10.05 -0.35 11.69
C PRO A 83 -9.40 0.93 12.19
N LEU A 84 -8.50 1.54 11.41
CA LEU A 84 -7.84 2.80 11.75
C LEU A 84 -8.83 3.97 11.72
N LEU A 85 -9.78 3.94 10.78
CA LEU A 85 -10.74 5.02 10.53
C LEU A 85 -12.11 4.78 11.22
N ALA A 86 -12.20 3.78 12.10
CA ALA A 86 -13.46 3.28 12.64
C ALA A 86 -14.31 4.31 13.40
N GLU A 87 -13.68 5.29 14.05
CA GLU A 87 -14.34 6.32 14.87
C GLU A 87 -14.44 7.67 14.14
N HIS A 88 -14.17 7.72 12.83
CA HIS A 88 -14.10 8.97 12.09
C HIS A 88 -15.29 9.19 11.15
N GLU A 89 -15.64 10.46 10.96
CA GLU A 89 -16.69 10.90 10.03
C GLU A 89 -16.25 10.74 8.56
N PRO A 90 -17.20 10.57 7.62
CA PRO A 90 -16.91 10.40 6.19
C PRO A 90 -15.99 11.49 5.58
N GLU A 91 -16.12 12.74 6.02
CA GLU A 91 -15.24 13.83 5.59
C GLU A 91 -13.77 13.56 5.94
N THR A 92 -13.51 12.97 7.10
CA THR A 92 -12.17 12.58 7.53
C THR A 92 -11.62 11.45 6.68
N LEU A 93 -12.45 10.48 6.30
CA LEU A 93 -12.04 9.39 5.39
C LEU A 93 -11.56 9.97 4.06
N LEU A 94 -12.33 10.88 3.46
CA LEU A 94 -11.97 11.49 2.18
C LEU A 94 -10.69 12.33 2.29
N ARG A 95 -10.55 13.09 3.38
CA ARG A 95 -9.31 13.84 3.69
C ARG A 95 -8.11 12.90 3.82
N PHE A 96 -8.28 11.77 4.52
CA PHE A 96 -7.23 10.77 4.69
C PHE A 96 -6.86 10.12 3.36
N ALA A 97 -7.84 9.78 2.51
CA ALA A 97 -7.62 9.25 1.17
C ALA A 97 -6.81 10.20 0.28
N ARG A 98 -7.22 11.48 0.21
CA ARG A 98 -6.49 12.52 -0.54
C ARG A 98 -5.05 12.69 -0.02
N MET A 99 -4.86 12.61 1.30
CA MET A 99 -3.52 12.64 1.89
C MET A 99 -2.67 11.45 1.46
N LEU A 100 -3.21 10.22 1.48
CA LEU A 100 -2.48 9.04 1.02
C LEU A 100 -2.08 9.15 -0.46
N ASP A 101 -2.97 9.70 -1.29
CA ASP A 101 -2.72 9.92 -2.72
C ASP A 101 -1.57 10.91 -2.95
N ALA A 102 -1.62 12.06 -2.27
CA ALA A 102 -0.57 13.07 -2.33
C ALA A 102 0.79 12.54 -1.83
N VAL A 103 0.77 11.68 -0.81
CA VAL A 103 1.99 11.05 -0.28
C VAL A 103 2.55 10.01 -1.26
N ALA A 104 1.71 9.30 -2.01
CA ALA A 104 2.16 8.39 -3.05
C ALA A 104 2.88 9.14 -4.18
N GLU A 105 2.30 10.26 -4.62
CA GLU A 105 2.92 11.15 -5.60
C GLU A 105 4.26 11.70 -5.10
N GLU A 106 4.30 12.23 -3.87
CA GLU A 106 5.52 12.77 -3.25
C GLU A 106 6.62 11.71 -3.07
N ALA A 107 6.26 10.47 -2.76
CA ALA A 107 7.19 9.36 -2.63
C ALA A 107 7.65 8.77 -3.99
N GLY A 108 7.07 9.22 -5.11
CA GLY A 108 7.41 8.73 -6.45
C GLY A 108 7.05 7.25 -6.66
N VAL A 109 5.96 6.78 -6.03
CA VAL A 109 5.45 5.41 -6.19
C VAL A 109 4.23 5.40 -7.11
N ASP A 110 4.07 4.30 -7.86
CA ASP A 110 2.98 4.18 -8.83
C ASP A 110 1.62 4.00 -8.15
N PHE A 111 1.60 3.20 -7.06
CA PHE A 111 0.37 2.88 -6.33
C PHE A 111 0.60 2.76 -4.82
N ILE A 112 -0.40 3.21 -4.06
CA ILE A 112 -0.50 2.97 -2.62
C ILE A 112 -1.77 2.16 -2.33
N GLY A 113 -1.60 0.95 -1.81
CA GLY A 113 -2.70 0.06 -1.43
C GLY A 113 -2.90 0.07 0.08
N GLY A 114 -4.11 -0.22 0.52
CA GLY A 114 -4.43 -0.31 1.95
C GLY A 114 -5.78 0.29 2.32
N TRP A 115 -6.46 0.93 1.36
CA TRP A 115 -7.87 1.28 1.48
C TRP A 115 -8.75 0.02 1.50
N THR A 116 -8.63 -0.72 2.60
CA THR A 116 -8.99 -2.12 2.68
C THR A 116 -9.92 -2.38 3.84
N ALA A 117 -10.99 -3.14 3.56
CA ALA A 117 -11.88 -3.71 4.56
C ALA A 117 -11.90 -5.24 4.48
N HIS A 118 -11.87 -5.89 5.65
CA HIS A 118 -12.08 -7.33 5.79
C HIS A 118 -13.47 -7.55 6.36
N VAL A 119 -14.37 -8.16 5.57
CA VAL A 119 -15.79 -8.34 5.92
C VAL A 119 -16.24 -9.79 5.82
N GLN A 120 -15.34 -10.73 5.54
CA GLN A 120 -15.66 -12.15 5.37
C GLN A 120 -16.31 -12.82 6.60
N LYS A 121 -16.23 -12.20 7.80
CA LYS A 121 -16.87 -12.69 9.04
C LYS A 121 -18.02 -11.78 9.52
N GLY A 122 -18.55 -10.95 8.63
CA GLY A 122 -19.48 -9.88 8.97
C GLY A 122 -18.83 -8.51 8.91
N MET A 123 -19.67 -7.48 8.80
CA MET A 123 -19.25 -6.11 8.58
C MET A 123 -19.36 -5.30 9.87
N THR A 124 -18.24 -4.68 10.28
CA THR A 124 -18.24 -3.67 11.34
C THR A 124 -18.75 -2.33 10.79
N LEU A 125 -19.11 -1.39 11.68
CA LEU A 125 -19.46 -0.03 11.26
C LEU A 125 -18.32 0.60 10.44
N ALA A 126 -17.09 0.47 10.93
CA ALA A 126 -15.88 0.92 10.26
C ALA A 126 -15.73 0.39 8.82
N SER A 127 -15.92 -0.93 8.64
CA SER A 127 -15.84 -1.55 7.33
C SER A 127 -16.97 -1.08 6.41
N ARG A 128 -18.18 -0.86 6.94
CA ARG A 128 -19.32 -0.32 6.18
C ARG A 128 -19.02 1.07 5.67
N THR A 129 -18.61 1.98 6.57
CA THR A 129 -18.28 3.36 6.22
C THR A 129 -17.16 3.43 5.19
N LEU A 130 -16.12 2.58 5.32
CA LEU A 130 -15.07 2.51 4.31
C LEU A 130 -15.61 2.05 2.95
N ILE A 131 -16.43 1.00 2.90
CA ILE A 131 -17.03 0.50 1.65
C ILE A 131 -17.91 1.57 1.00
N GLU A 132 -18.74 2.26 1.79
CA GLU A 132 -19.62 3.33 1.33
C GLU A 132 -18.83 4.54 0.78
N SER A 133 -17.62 4.80 1.29
CA SER A 133 -16.73 5.86 0.80
C SER A 133 -15.99 5.55 -0.50
N LEU A 134 -16.00 4.30 -0.99
CA LEU A 134 -15.24 3.89 -2.16
C LEU A 134 -15.51 4.70 -3.44
N PRO A 135 -16.77 5.05 -3.79
CA PRO A 135 -17.04 5.83 -4.98
C PRO A 135 -16.34 7.20 -4.95
N ASP A 136 -16.46 7.92 -3.83
CA ASP A 136 -15.86 9.24 -3.67
C ASP A 136 -14.34 9.13 -3.67
N VAL A 137 -13.80 8.22 -2.86
CA VAL A 137 -12.35 8.00 -2.73
C VAL A 137 -11.70 7.66 -4.07
N LEU A 138 -12.25 6.70 -4.82
CA LEU A 138 -11.67 6.25 -6.09
C LEU A 138 -11.90 7.26 -7.23
N SER A 139 -12.85 8.19 -7.09
CA SER A 139 -13.07 9.26 -8.06
C SER A 139 -12.16 10.48 -7.85
N GLU A 140 -11.63 10.64 -6.63
CA GLU A 140 -10.83 11.80 -6.23
C GLU A 140 -9.34 11.48 -6.01
N THR A 141 -8.92 10.23 -6.20
CA THR A 141 -7.54 9.78 -6.03
C THR A 141 -7.04 9.07 -7.28
N THR A 142 -5.73 9.14 -7.54
CA THR A 142 -5.12 8.57 -8.77
C THR A 142 -4.28 7.32 -8.48
N HIS A 143 -3.53 7.33 -7.38
CA HIS A 143 -2.57 6.31 -6.98
C HIS A 143 -3.12 5.36 -5.90
N LEU A 144 -4.16 5.79 -5.17
CA LEU A 144 -4.75 4.99 -4.11
C LEU A 144 -5.54 3.79 -4.66
N CYS A 145 -5.22 2.61 -4.15
CA CYS A 145 -5.91 1.37 -4.47
C CYS A 145 -6.71 0.86 -3.27
N ALA A 146 -7.93 0.40 -3.55
CA ALA A 146 -8.83 -0.16 -2.57
C ALA A 146 -9.03 -1.67 -2.75
N SER A 147 -9.38 -2.36 -1.66
CA SER A 147 -9.77 -3.77 -1.70
C SER A 147 -10.81 -4.12 -0.64
N VAL A 148 -11.71 -5.05 -0.95
CA VAL A 148 -12.69 -5.55 0.01
C VAL A 148 -12.62 -7.07 0.02
N ASN A 149 -12.27 -7.64 1.17
CA ASN A 149 -12.25 -9.09 1.32
C ASN A 149 -13.60 -9.58 1.85
N ALA A 150 -14.45 -10.08 0.94
CA ALA A 150 -15.79 -10.57 1.24
C ALA A 150 -15.84 -12.07 1.59
N ALA A 151 -14.76 -12.83 1.35
CA ALA A 151 -14.76 -14.28 1.54
C ALA A 151 -13.41 -14.81 2.03
N SER A 152 -13.44 -15.99 2.64
CA SER A 152 -12.26 -16.84 2.80
C SER A 152 -12.68 -18.29 2.96
N SER A 153 -11.82 -19.26 2.58
CA SER A 153 -12.14 -20.69 2.72
C SER A 153 -12.48 -21.09 4.16
N HIS A 154 -11.95 -20.36 5.16
CA HIS A 154 -12.24 -20.61 6.57
C HIS A 154 -13.57 -19.97 7.02
N ALA A 155 -13.92 -18.77 6.53
CA ALA A 155 -15.10 -18.03 6.98
C ALA A 155 -16.33 -18.21 6.08
N GLY A 156 -16.16 -18.82 4.90
CA GLY A 156 -17.16 -18.83 3.86
C GLY A 156 -17.21 -17.51 3.10
N ILE A 157 -18.39 -17.16 2.59
CA ILE A 157 -18.65 -15.94 1.84
C ILE A 157 -19.66 -15.11 2.64
N ASN A 158 -19.34 -13.84 2.88
CA ASN A 158 -20.29 -12.89 3.42
C ASN A 158 -21.15 -12.34 2.28
N MET A 159 -22.35 -12.90 2.11
CA MET A 159 -23.34 -12.55 1.07
C MET A 159 -24.30 -11.47 1.56
#